data_AF-A0A6A6KS98-F1
#
_entry.id   AF-A0A6A6KS98-F1
#
_cell.length_a   1.000
_cell.length_b   1.000
_cell.length_c   1.000
_cell.angle_alpha   90.00
_cell.angle_beta   90.00
_cell.angle_gamma   90.00
#
_symmetry.space_group_name_H-M   'P 1'
#
loop_
_entity.id
_entity.type
_entity.pdbx_description
1 polymer ?
#
loop_
_entity_poly.entity_id
_entity_poly.type
_entity_poly.pdbx_seq_one_letter_code
_entity_poly.pdbx_strand_id
1 'polypeptide(L)'
;MDAALHHHKVVSMDSEFPGFLRKTPRLSDELSAFADMKFNVDNMKIIQLGITLSDENGIIAGTWEFNFKFLIEMEVFYDPKSIEFLKESGIDFEELRINGIDQLFFSNMFTHVLSRHRDLKWLTFHGLYDLAYMVKLVTMKPLPVSMLDFTEIIATVFGAVCWMSSTWPDSTMTCTGELSDHCEMGIRQVWACNLMEELQKMDAALHHHKVVSMDSEFPGFLRKTPRRSDELSAFADMKFNVDNMKIIQLGITLSDENGIIAGTWEFNFKFLIETEVFYDPKSIEFLKESGIDFEELRINGIDQLFFSNMFTHVLSRHRDLKWLTFHGLYDLAYMVKLVTKKPLPVSMLDFTEIIATVFGCCVLDVKYMARLYDDLHRGELGLEKLAKILGVKRVGGSHHAGSDSLLTARVFARMKTMYGIEESRFEGFLYGVTTRICEPVRTQVLPTFPGYCQPGIPQLCQVLPASRYCRPMIHGVFLHPPIIQHQYRVL
;
A
#
# COMPACT_ATOMS: atom_id res chain seq x y z
N MET A 1 27.21 13.94 22.24
CA MET A 1 26.10 13.42 21.41
C MET A 1 26.11 11.88 21.35
N ASP A 2 27.10 11.22 20.73
CA ASP A 2 27.17 9.75 20.59
C ASP A 2 26.93 8.96 21.91
N ALA A 3 27.58 9.36 23.00
CA ALA A 3 27.34 8.75 24.32
C ALA A 3 25.88 8.90 24.82
N ALA A 4 25.22 10.03 24.53
CA ALA A 4 23.83 10.25 24.95
C ALA A 4 22.83 9.39 24.16
N LEU A 5 23.11 9.12 22.87
CA LEU A 5 22.31 8.26 21.99
C LEU A 5 22.24 6.79 22.44
N HIS A 6 23.03 6.38 23.42
CA HIS A 6 22.91 5.05 24.03
C HIS A 6 21.65 4.93 24.90
N HIS A 7 21.16 6.04 25.45
CA HIS A 7 20.01 6.06 26.38
C HIS A 7 18.85 6.95 25.90
N HIS A 8 19.12 7.92 25.01
CA HIS A 8 18.15 8.90 24.52
C HIS A 8 18.02 8.73 23.00
N LYS A 9 16.95 8.05 22.59
CA LYS A 9 16.74 7.59 21.21
C LYS A 9 15.87 8.51 20.37
N VAL A 10 15.25 9.52 20.99
CA VAL A 10 14.41 10.50 20.29
C VAL A 10 15.30 11.67 19.88
N VAL A 11 15.25 12.01 18.60
CA VAL A 11 16.09 13.03 17.97
C VAL A 11 15.16 14.07 17.35
N SER A 12 15.14 15.29 17.87
CA SER A 12 14.51 16.42 17.17
C SER A 12 15.59 17.26 16.50
N MET A 13 15.28 17.78 15.32
CA MET A 13 16.22 18.62 14.58
C MET A 13 15.54 19.81 13.93
N ASP A 14 16.35 20.82 13.66
CA ASP A 14 15.98 22.02 12.91
C ASP A 14 17.22 22.51 12.15
N SER A 15 17.05 23.18 11.02
CA SER A 15 18.17 23.64 10.20
C SER A 15 18.01 25.07 9.69
N GLU A 16 19.13 25.79 9.68
CA GLU A 16 19.24 27.08 9.03
C GLU A 16 19.98 26.94 7.71
N PHE A 17 19.41 27.53 6.66
CA PHE A 17 19.92 27.42 5.30
C PHE A 17 19.67 28.73 4.55
N PRO A 18 20.38 28.99 3.43
CA PRO A 18 20.45 30.31 2.82
C PRO A 18 19.21 30.70 1.99
N GLY A 19 18.02 30.24 2.39
CA GLY A 19 16.73 30.58 1.80
C GLY A 19 16.29 29.68 0.65
N PHE A 20 15.55 30.25 -0.31
CA PHE A 20 14.87 29.52 -1.38
C PHE A 20 15.14 30.16 -2.75
N LEU A 21 15.77 29.43 -3.67
CA LEU A 21 15.97 29.84 -5.06
C LEU A 21 14.68 29.64 -5.88
N ARG A 22 13.97 28.54 -5.62
CA ARG A 22 12.63 28.24 -6.14
C ARG A 22 11.65 28.21 -4.97
N LYS A 23 10.52 28.88 -5.13
CA LYS A 23 9.45 28.91 -4.14
C LYS A 23 8.32 28.04 -4.63
N THR A 24 7.91 27.09 -3.81
CA THR A 24 6.77 26.21 -4.09
C THR A 24 5.46 26.98 -3.90
N PRO A 25 4.62 27.11 -4.95
CA PRO A 25 3.26 27.65 -4.81
C PRO A 25 2.42 26.86 -3.81
N ARG A 26 1.51 27.54 -3.09
CA ARG A 26 0.63 26.91 -2.07
C ARG A 26 -0.28 25.80 -2.61
N LEU A 27 -0.49 25.72 -3.92
CA LEU A 27 -1.37 24.75 -4.58
C LEU A 27 -0.59 23.74 -5.45
N SER A 28 0.73 23.67 -5.29
CA SER A 28 1.55 22.71 -6.01
C SER A 28 1.31 21.29 -5.52
N ASP A 29 1.33 20.34 -6.46
CA ASP A 29 1.38 18.93 -6.14
C ASP A 29 2.72 18.56 -5.48
N GLU A 30 2.75 17.42 -4.79
CA GLU A 30 3.91 16.97 -4.01
C GLU A 30 5.17 16.75 -4.86
N LEU A 31 5.03 16.33 -6.12
CA LEU A 31 6.17 16.12 -7.01
C LEU A 31 6.80 17.44 -7.42
N SER A 32 5.97 18.44 -7.72
CA SER A 32 6.43 19.82 -7.98
C SER A 32 7.10 20.42 -6.73
N ALA A 33 6.51 20.22 -5.55
CA ALA A 33 7.09 20.66 -4.28
C ALA A 33 8.45 20.00 -4.00
N PHE A 34 8.55 18.68 -4.20
CA PHE A 34 9.79 17.93 -4.07
C PHE A 34 10.85 18.40 -5.08
N ALA A 35 10.46 18.66 -6.33
CA ALA A 35 11.38 19.14 -7.35
C ALA A 35 11.99 20.51 -7.02
N ASP A 36 11.18 21.43 -6.47
CA ASP A 36 11.66 22.73 -6.01
C ASP A 36 12.56 22.61 -4.77
N MET A 37 12.17 21.80 -3.78
CA MET A 37 13.00 21.50 -2.62
C MET A 37 14.34 20.91 -3.04
N LYS A 38 14.32 19.88 -3.89
CA LYS A 38 15.52 19.25 -4.42
C LYS A 38 16.41 20.26 -5.14
N PHE A 39 15.85 21.10 -5.99
CA PHE A 39 16.62 22.13 -6.67
C PHE A 39 17.29 23.09 -5.67
N ASN A 40 16.57 23.52 -4.63
CA ASN A 40 17.11 24.38 -3.59
C ASN A 40 18.26 23.69 -2.82
N VAL A 41 17.98 22.50 -2.28
CA VAL A 41 18.91 21.76 -1.43
C VAL A 41 20.16 21.35 -2.19
N ASP A 42 20.05 20.91 -3.45
CA ASP A 42 21.21 20.51 -4.25
C ASP A 42 22.15 21.69 -4.54
N ASN A 43 21.60 22.87 -4.79
CA ASN A 43 22.39 24.04 -5.18
C ASN A 43 22.90 24.87 -4.00
N MET A 44 22.37 24.67 -2.79
CA MET A 44 22.74 25.45 -1.61
C MET A 44 23.38 24.58 -0.51
N LYS A 45 24.17 25.22 0.34
CA LYS A 45 24.78 24.60 1.51
C LYS A 45 23.99 24.96 2.76
N ILE A 46 23.80 24.00 3.66
CA ILE A 46 23.27 24.26 5.00
C ILE A 46 24.25 25.14 5.79
N ILE A 47 23.71 26.02 6.64
CA ILE A 47 24.44 26.97 7.47
C ILE A 47 24.56 26.44 8.89
N GLN A 48 23.46 25.95 9.46
CA GLN A 48 23.42 25.48 10.84
C GLN A 48 22.48 24.27 10.96
N LEU A 49 22.78 23.37 11.88
CA LEU A 49 21.94 22.24 12.24
C LEU A 49 21.82 22.14 13.76
N GLY A 50 20.61 22.26 14.28
CA GLY A 50 20.28 21.96 15.67
C GLY A 50 19.86 20.50 15.83
N ILE A 51 20.39 19.82 16.84
CA ILE A 51 19.96 18.47 17.24
C ILE A 51 19.72 18.44 18.74
N THR A 52 18.51 18.07 19.16
CA THR A 52 18.19 17.80 20.56
C THR A 52 17.88 16.32 20.74
N LEU A 53 18.46 15.73 21.79
CA LEU A 53 18.24 14.34 22.14
C LEU A 53 17.37 14.25 23.38
N SER A 54 16.34 13.40 23.33
CA SER A 54 15.48 13.08 24.46
C SER A 54 15.19 11.58 24.57
N ASP A 55 14.69 11.18 25.74
CA ASP A 55 14.07 9.88 25.91
C ASP A 55 12.60 9.94 25.46
N GLU A 56 11.90 8.80 25.55
CA GLU A 56 10.50 8.69 25.15
C GLU A 56 9.53 9.48 26.04
N ASN A 57 9.98 9.88 27.24
CA ASN A 57 9.20 10.70 28.17
C ASN A 57 9.46 12.21 27.96
N GLY A 58 10.30 12.57 26.99
CA GLY A 58 10.65 13.97 26.70
C GLY A 58 11.75 14.54 27.61
N ILE A 59 12.47 13.71 28.37
CA ILE A 59 13.61 14.17 29.17
C ILE A 59 14.78 14.44 28.22
N ILE A 60 15.25 15.68 28.18
CA ILE A 60 16.32 16.13 27.29
C ILE A 60 17.69 15.76 27.87
N ALA A 61 18.50 15.02 27.10
CA ALA A 61 19.90 14.73 27.41
C ALA A 61 20.85 15.86 27.02
N GLY A 62 20.47 16.64 26.00
CA GLY A 62 21.24 17.77 25.54
C GLY A 62 20.80 18.26 24.17
N THR A 63 21.25 19.46 23.86
CA THR A 63 21.06 20.12 22.56
C THR A 63 22.43 20.49 22.02
N TRP A 64 22.64 20.20 20.75
CA TRP A 64 23.86 20.51 20.00
C TRP A 64 23.49 21.37 18.82
N GLU A 65 24.31 22.40 18.59
CA GLU A 65 24.22 23.25 17.42
C GLU A 65 25.51 23.07 16.61
N PHE A 66 25.36 22.66 15.36
CA PHE A 66 26.46 22.45 14.43
C PHE A 66 26.49 23.62 13.44
N ASN A 67 27.50 24.46 13.58
CA ASN A 67 27.72 25.64 12.78
C ASN A 67 28.66 25.29 11.61
N PHE A 68 28.15 25.29 10.37
CA PHE A 68 28.92 24.86 9.20
C PHE A 68 29.69 26.02 8.57
N LYS A 69 30.82 25.67 7.97
CA LYS A 69 31.64 26.64 7.24
C LYS A 69 30.86 27.21 6.07
N PHE A 70 30.64 28.51 6.07
CA PHE A 70 29.87 29.21 5.05
C PHE A 70 30.53 30.55 4.70
N LEU A 71 30.86 30.74 3.42
CA LEU A 71 31.54 31.95 2.92
C LEU A 71 30.65 32.58 1.86
N ILE A 72 29.92 33.63 2.24
CA ILE A 72 28.94 34.29 1.36
C ILE A 72 29.58 34.68 0.02
N GLU A 73 30.84 35.14 0.03
CA GLU A 73 31.57 35.59 -1.16
C GLU A 73 31.92 34.45 -2.13
N MET A 74 31.91 33.20 -1.66
CA MET A 74 32.21 32.01 -2.46
C MET A 74 30.97 31.23 -2.87
N GLU A 75 29.80 31.54 -2.32
CA GLU A 75 28.57 30.84 -2.64
C GLU A 75 27.89 31.46 -3.87
N VAL A 76 27.64 30.64 -4.89
CA VAL A 76 26.97 31.06 -6.14
C VAL A 76 25.45 31.18 -5.95
N PHE A 77 24.89 30.43 -5.00
CA PHE A 77 23.45 30.30 -4.81
C PHE A 77 23.06 30.54 -3.35
N TYR A 78 22.30 31.61 -3.13
CA TYR A 78 21.63 31.94 -1.86
C TYR A 78 20.55 33.01 -2.10
N ASP A 79 19.60 33.16 -1.17
CA ASP A 79 18.67 34.29 -1.10
C ASP A 79 19.27 35.39 -0.20
N PRO A 80 19.61 36.58 -0.75
CA PRO A 80 20.20 37.67 0.04
C PRO A 80 19.32 38.11 1.21
N LYS A 81 17.99 38.07 1.07
CA LYS A 81 17.07 38.45 2.16
C LYS A 81 17.12 37.44 3.31
N SER A 82 17.28 36.17 2.98
CA SER A 82 17.44 35.13 4.00
C SER A 82 18.77 35.30 4.73
N ILE A 83 19.87 35.60 4.02
CA ILE A 83 21.16 35.88 4.66
C ILE A 83 21.09 37.11 5.58
N GLU A 84 20.42 38.18 5.15
CA GLU A 84 20.21 39.37 5.98
C GLU A 84 19.40 39.04 7.24
N PHE A 85 18.29 38.32 7.09
CA PHE A 85 17.47 37.86 8.21
C PHE A 85 18.25 36.98 9.21
N LEU A 86 19.10 36.07 8.71
CA LEU A 86 19.92 35.21 9.57
C LEU A 86 20.98 36.02 10.33
N LYS A 87 21.57 37.05 9.70
CA LYS A 87 22.47 38.00 10.39
C LYS A 87 21.76 38.76 11.49
N GLU A 88 20.57 39.28 11.22
CA GLU A 88 19.74 39.98 12.20
C GLU A 88 19.29 39.05 13.35
N SER A 89 19.11 37.77 13.04
CA SER A 89 18.76 36.72 14.02
C SER A 89 19.95 36.19 14.82
N GLY A 90 21.16 36.70 14.56
CA GLY A 90 22.35 36.43 15.36
C GLY A 90 23.35 35.42 14.78
N ILE A 91 23.17 34.97 13.53
CA ILE A 91 24.19 34.15 12.87
C ILE A 91 25.40 35.00 12.48
N ASP A 92 26.55 34.71 13.09
CA ASP A 92 27.84 35.33 12.78
C ASP A 92 28.52 34.62 11.61
N PHE A 93 28.32 35.14 10.40
CA PHE A 93 28.93 34.58 9.18
C PHE A 93 30.46 34.69 9.14
N GLU A 94 31.06 35.62 9.88
CA GLU A 94 32.52 35.69 9.95
C GLU A 94 33.08 34.57 10.83
N GLU A 95 32.39 34.26 11.93
CA GLU A 95 32.69 33.09 12.76
C GLU A 95 32.47 31.78 11.98
N LEU A 96 31.38 31.66 11.21
CA LEU A 96 31.17 30.51 10.31
C LEU A 96 32.30 30.37 9.29
N ARG A 97 32.79 31.48 8.74
CA ARG A 97 33.89 31.47 7.77
C ARG A 97 35.20 30.97 8.40
N ILE A 98 35.53 31.43 9.61
CA ILE A 98 36.82 31.15 10.26
C ILE A 98 36.80 29.78 10.95
N ASN A 99 35.78 29.54 11.77
CA ASN A 99 35.70 28.42 12.71
C ASN A 99 34.59 27.40 12.38
N GLY A 100 33.81 27.63 11.32
CA GLY A 100 32.74 26.72 10.93
C GLY A 100 33.24 25.32 10.55
N ILE A 101 32.38 24.33 10.79
CA ILE A 101 32.64 22.91 10.57
C ILE A 101 32.62 22.61 9.07
N ASP A 102 33.66 21.93 8.58
CA ASP A 102 33.67 21.39 7.22
C ASP A 102 32.61 20.29 7.05
N GLN A 103 31.76 20.39 6.02
CA GLN A 103 30.63 19.47 5.84
C GLN A 103 31.08 18.04 5.55
N LEU A 104 32.18 17.85 4.84
CA LEU A 104 32.72 16.51 4.56
C LEU A 104 33.26 15.88 5.85
N PHE A 105 33.96 16.66 6.68
CA PHE A 105 34.40 16.22 8.00
C PHE A 105 33.21 15.83 8.89
N PHE A 106 32.19 16.69 8.99
CA PHE A 106 30.97 16.38 9.74
C PHE A 106 30.30 15.11 9.22
N SER A 107 30.12 14.99 7.92
CA SER A 107 29.50 13.83 7.27
C SER A 107 30.18 12.52 7.65
N ASN A 108 31.52 12.47 7.56
CA ASN A 108 32.30 11.27 7.93
C ASN A 108 32.09 10.87 9.39
N MET A 109 32.06 11.85 10.30
CA MET A 109 31.85 11.61 11.72
C MET A 109 30.40 11.20 12.03
N PHE A 110 29.44 11.92 11.49
CA PHE A 110 28.02 11.73 11.79
C PHE A 110 27.48 10.43 11.20
N THR A 111 27.91 10.04 10.00
CA THR A 111 27.56 8.74 9.39
C THR A 111 28.01 7.59 10.28
N HIS A 112 29.16 7.72 10.94
CA HIS A 112 29.64 6.73 11.89
C HIS A 112 28.74 6.63 13.14
N VAL A 113 28.28 7.76 13.67
CA VAL A 113 27.30 7.81 14.76
C VAL A 113 25.98 7.12 14.36
N LEU A 114 25.42 7.48 13.20
CA LEU A 114 24.19 6.85 12.67
C LEU A 114 24.35 5.33 12.49
N SER A 115 25.53 4.87 12.04
CA SER A 115 25.79 3.45 11.83
C SER A 115 25.72 2.61 13.11
N ARG A 116 25.99 3.23 14.27
CA ARG A 116 25.94 2.58 15.60
C ARG A 116 24.57 2.67 16.26
N HIS A 117 23.73 3.60 15.80
CA HIS A 117 22.42 3.90 16.39
C HIS A 117 21.34 3.82 15.30
N ARG A 118 20.89 2.59 15.00
CA ARG A 118 19.84 2.34 13.99
C ARG A 118 18.42 2.40 14.55
N ASP A 119 18.29 2.52 15.86
CA ASP A 119 17.05 2.50 16.63
C ASP A 119 16.56 3.91 17.02
N LEU A 120 16.98 4.93 16.27
CA LEU A 120 16.61 6.31 16.53
C LEU A 120 15.21 6.63 16.01
N LYS A 121 14.49 7.48 16.75
CA LYS A 121 13.19 8.05 16.39
C LYS A 121 13.37 9.53 16.08
N TRP A 122 13.17 9.94 14.84
CA TRP A 122 13.36 11.32 14.41
C TRP A 122 12.05 12.10 14.50
N LEU A 123 12.08 13.26 15.13
CA LEU A 123 10.97 14.21 15.20
C LEU A 123 11.30 15.41 14.33
N THR A 124 10.39 15.74 13.41
CA THR A 124 10.51 16.92 12.55
C THR A 124 9.18 17.65 12.42
N PHE A 125 9.20 18.98 12.41
CA PHE A 125 8.03 19.85 12.24
C PHE A 125 8.15 20.57 10.89
N HIS A 126 7.27 20.29 9.93
CA HIS A 126 7.36 20.81 8.55
C HIS A 126 8.72 20.54 7.84
N GLY A 127 9.57 19.64 8.34
CA GLY A 127 10.99 19.57 7.98
C GLY A 127 11.37 18.61 6.85
N LEU A 128 10.64 18.70 5.74
CA LEU A 128 11.11 18.10 4.48
C LEU A 128 12.49 18.67 4.08
N TYR A 129 12.73 19.96 4.31
CA TYR A 129 14.02 20.60 4.07
C TYR A 129 15.11 20.13 5.03
N ASP A 130 14.81 19.99 6.33
CA ASP A 130 15.78 19.51 7.32
C ASP A 130 16.27 18.10 6.96
N LEU A 131 15.34 17.20 6.66
CA LEU A 131 15.67 15.85 6.22
C LEU A 131 16.41 15.84 4.89
N ALA A 132 16.03 16.72 3.96
CA ALA A 132 16.73 16.83 2.69
C ALA A 132 18.18 17.29 2.86
N TYR A 133 18.43 18.31 3.68
CA TYR A 133 19.79 18.71 4.00
C TYR A 133 20.56 17.62 4.76
N MET A 134 19.90 16.90 5.66
CA MET A 134 20.51 15.76 6.35
C MET A 134 20.88 14.62 5.40
N VAL A 135 20.00 14.25 4.46
CA VAL A 135 20.32 13.27 3.41
C VAL A 135 21.51 13.77 2.60
N LYS A 136 21.50 15.02 2.14
CA LYS A 136 22.61 15.60 1.36
C LYS A 136 23.92 15.60 2.15
N LEU A 137 23.88 15.96 3.44
CA LEU A 137 25.05 15.97 4.33
C LEU A 137 25.60 14.56 4.56
N VAL A 138 24.76 13.60 4.92
CA VAL A 138 25.19 12.23 5.25
C VAL A 138 25.65 11.47 4.00
N THR A 139 25.01 11.68 2.85
CA THR A 139 25.37 10.99 1.62
C THR A 139 26.48 11.69 0.83
N MET A 140 26.71 12.98 1.08
CA MET A 140 27.58 13.87 0.28
C MET A 140 27.25 13.84 -1.22
N LYS A 141 25.98 13.61 -1.56
CA LYS A 141 25.48 13.51 -2.93
C LYS A 141 24.29 14.46 -3.12
N PRO A 142 24.02 14.88 -4.37
CA PRO A 142 22.73 15.47 -4.71
C PRO A 142 21.59 14.54 -4.27
N LEU A 143 20.45 15.11 -3.92
CA LEU A 143 19.24 14.34 -3.65
C LEU A 143 18.88 13.50 -4.87
N PRO A 144 18.22 12.34 -4.70
CA PRO A 144 17.86 11.50 -5.82
C PRO A 144 16.79 12.17 -6.69
N VAL A 145 16.66 11.70 -7.94
CA VAL A 145 15.75 12.30 -8.92
C VAL A 145 14.29 12.09 -8.53
N SER A 146 13.96 10.91 -8.00
CA SER A 146 12.59 10.59 -7.61
C SER A 146 12.38 10.82 -6.11
N MET A 147 11.15 11.24 -5.77
CA MET A 147 10.71 11.33 -4.39
C MET A 147 10.72 9.96 -3.71
N LEU A 148 10.49 8.88 -4.47
CA LEU A 148 10.55 7.50 -3.98
C LEU A 148 11.95 7.13 -3.48
N ASP A 149 12.97 7.34 -4.30
CA ASP A 149 14.36 7.08 -3.92
C ASP A 149 14.76 7.94 -2.70
N PHE A 150 14.23 9.17 -2.62
CA PHE A 150 14.47 10.04 -1.47
C PHE A 150 13.90 9.44 -0.18
N THR A 151 12.66 8.95 -0.24
CA THR A 151 12.02 8.27 0.88
C THR A 151 12.72 6.96 1.25
N GLU A 152 13.21 6.18 0.28
CA GLU A 152 14.01 4.98 0.54
C GLU A 152 15.33 5.31 1.24
N ILE A 153 16.01 6.38 0.82
CA ILE A 153 17.23 6.84 1.49
C ILE A 153 16.90 7.28 2.93
N ILE A 154 15.82 8.03 3.14
CA ILE A 154 15.41 8.42 4.49
C ILE A 154 15.16 7.20 5.37
N ALA A 155 14.39 6.23 4.88
CA ALA A 155 14.10 4.99 5.61
C ALA A 155 15.38 4.20 5.93
N THR A 156 16.32 4.17 5.00
CA THR A 156 17.59 3.45 5.16
C THR A 156 18.54 4.13 6.13
N VAL A 157 18.61 5.46 6.09
CA VAL A 157 19.60 6.25 6.87
C VAL A 157 19.07 6.59 8.26
N PHE A 158 17.78 6.94 8.38
CA PHE A 158 17.19 7.48 9.59
C PHE A 158 16.20 6.53 10.27
N GLY A 159 15.75 5.46 9.59
CA GLY A 159 14.81 4.50 10.17
C GLY A 159 13.43 5.13 10.39
N ALA A 160 13.02 5.25 11.65
CA ALA A 160 11.70 5.78 12.03
C ALA A 160 11.71 7.32 12.09
N VAL A 161 10.88 7.95 11.28
CA VAL A 161 10.68 9.41 11.23
C VAL A 161 9.22 9.74 11.52
N CYS A 162 8.97 10.49 12.60
CA CYS A 162 7.67 10.99 12.99
C CYS A 162 7.49 12.44 12.53
N TRP A 163 6.45 12.68 11.73
CA TRP A 163 6.10 13.99 11.21
C TRP A 163 5.12 14.68 12.15
N MET A 164 5.52 15.80 12.75
CA MET A 164 4.62 16.61 13.58
C MET A 164 3.77 17.50 12.68
N SER A 165 2.45 17.24 12.59
CA SER A 165 1.49 18.14 11.95
C SER A 165 0.99 19.20 12.95
N SER A 166 0.54 20.35 12.44
CA SER A 166 0.13 21.53 13.21
C SER A 166 -1.19 21.40 13.99
N THR A 167 -1.66 20.18 14.29
CA THR A 167 -2.91 19.95 15.02
C THR A 167 -2.73 18.92 16.14
N TRP A 168 -2.45 19.38 17.36
CA TRP A 168 -2.80 18.71 18.63
C TRP A 168 -3.16 19.80 19.67
N PRO A 169 -4.15 19.59 20.55
CA PRO A 169 -4.36 18.34 21.30
C PRO A 169 -5.79 17.78 21.33
N ASP A 170 -5.94 16.45 21.29
CA ASP A 170 -6.60 15.70 22.37
C ASP A 170 -6.48 14.17 22.21
N SER A 171 -6.06 13.53 23.31
CA SER A 171 -6.08 12.09 23.65
C SER A 171 -4.91 11.16 23.23
N THR A 172 -4.13 10.80 24.26
CA THR A 172 -3.33 9.58 24.47
C THR A 172 -2.15 9.29 23.55
N MET A 173 -0.95 9.70 24.01
CA MET A 173 0.28 8.96 23.71
C MET A 173 0.10 7.50 24.15
N THR A 174 0.21 6.57 23.21
CA THR A 174 0.49 5.17 23.51
C THR A 174 1.79 4.79 22.81
N CYS A 175 2.89 4.84 23.57
CA CYS A 175 4.11 4.11 23.23
C CYS A 175 3.80 2.62 23.29
N THR A 176 4.06 1.88 22.22
CA THR A 176 4.02 0.41 22.25
C THR A 176 5.42 -0.14 22.11
N GLY A 177 5.93 -0.63 23.23
CA GLY A 177 7.13 -1.43 23.34
C GLY A 177 6.96 -2.39 24.51
N GLU A 178 6.40 -3.57 24.23
CA GLU A 178 6.70 -4.82 24.92
C GLU A 178 6.07 -5.97 24.11
N LEU A 179 6.91 -6.89 23.63
CA LEU A 179 6.49 -8.19 23.12
C LEU A 179 5.89 -8.98 24.30
N SER A 180 4.56 -9.01 24.37
CA SER A 180 3.82 -9.97 25.20
C SER A 180 2.61 -10.49 24.42
N ASP A 181 2.38 -11.79 24.61
CA ASP A 181 1.49 -12.64 23.82
C ASP A 181 0.04 -12.15 23.73
N HIS A 182 -0.52 -12.23 22.52
CA HIS A 182 -1.96 -12.17 22.21
C HIS A 182 -2.74 -10.88 22.53
N CYS A 183 -2.18 -9.70 22.24
CA CYS A 183 -2.97 -8.48 22.14
C CYS A 183 -3.67 -8.39 20.76
N GLU A 184 -5.01 -8.32 20.71
CA GLU A 184 -5.75 -8.00 19.48
C GLU A 184 -5.25 -6.65 18.95
N MET A 185 -4.39 -6.69 17.92
CA MET A 185 -3.94 -5.47 17.24
C MET A 185 -5.14 -4.84 16.54
N GLY A 186 -5.51 -3.63 16.96
CA GLY A 186 -6.60 -2.87 16.37
C GLY A 186 -6.38 -2.53 14.88
N ILE A 187 -7.45 -2.08 14.23
CA ILE A 187 -7.42 -1.62 12.83
C ILE A 187 -6.59 -0.32 12.76
N ARG A 188 -5.53 -0.34 11.96
CA ARG A 188 -4.61 0.80 11.78
C ARG A 188 -5.17 1.72 10.69
N GLN A 189 -5.53 2.93 11.09
CA GLN A 189 -5.96 3.98 10.16
C GLN A 189 -4.75 4.54 9.42
N VAL A 190 -4.75 4.43 8.09
CA VAL A 190 -3.66 4.90 7.24
C VAL A 190 -4.13 6.08 6.40
N TRP A 191 -3.41 7.18 6.56
CA TRP A 191 -3.60 8.49 5.92
C TRP A 191 -2.32 8.90 5.20
N ALA A 192 -2.32 10.03 4.50
CA ALA A 192 -1.13 10.51 3.79
C ALA A 192 0.09 10.66 4.71
N CYS A 193 -0.11 11.12 5.95
CA CYS A 193 0.97 11.42 6.90
C CYS A 193 1.72 10.19 7.45
N ASN A 194 1.08 9.02 7.51
CA ASN A 194 1.66 7.80 8.07
C ASN A 194 1.76 6.64 7.06
N LEU A 195 1.41 6.87 5.79
CA LEU A 195 1.40 5.85 4.75
C LEU A 195 2.72 5.07 4.66
N MET A 196 3.85 5.77 4.65
CA MET A 196 5.16 5.12 4.48
C MET A 196 5.53 4.24 5.68
N GLU A 197 5.28 4.72 6.89
CA GLU A 197 5.51 3.96 8.12
C GLU A 197 4.67 2.68 8.13
N GLU A 198 3.40 2.78 7.76
CA GLU A 198 2.48 1.65 7.78
C GLU A 198 2.76 0.65 6.66
N LEU A 199 3.18 1.11 5.47
CA LEU A 199 3.64 0.21 4.40
C LEU A 199 4.92 -0.54 4.77
N GLN A 200 5.83 0.08 5.53
CA GLN A 200 7.03 -0.61 6.05
C GLN A 200 6.66 -1.71 7.06
N LYS A 201 5.72 -1.43 7.97
CA LYS A 201 5.20 -2.43 8.91
C LYS A 201 4.51 -3.59 8.18
N MET A 202 3.71 -3.27 7.17
CA MET A 202 3.04 -4.25 6.32
C MET A 202 4.05 -5.15 5.59
N ASP A 203 5.05 -4.56 4.95
CA ASP A 203 6.14 -5.28 4.26
C ASP A 203 6.90 -6.22 5.21
N ALA A 204 7.25 -5.75 6.41
CA ALA A 204 7.88 -6.59 7.42
C ALA A 204 6.98 -7.79 7.80
N ALA A 205 5.69 -7.53 8.03
CA ALA A 205 4.72 -8.58 8.38
C ALA A 205 4.52 -9.62 7.26
N LEU A 206 4.51 -9.19 6.00
CA LEU A 206 4.36 -10.04 4.82
C LEU A 206 5.49 -11.07 4.65
N HIS A 207 6.62 -10.96 5.35
CA HIS A 207 7.65 -12.00 5.35
C HIS A 207 7.20 -13.29 6.05
N HIS A 208 6.35 -13.16 7.08
CA HIS A 208 5.90 -14.28 7.91
C HIS A 208 4.39 -14.56 7.79
N HIS A 209 3.59 -13.59 7.35
CA HIS A 209 2.14 -13.68 7.25
C HIS A 209 1.71 -13.48 5.80
N LYS A 210 1.57 -14.59 5.08
CA LYS A 210 1.39 -14.62 3.61
C LYS A 210 -0.08 -14.64 3.18
N VAL A 211 -1.02 -14.72 4.12
CA VAL A 211 -2.46 -14.70 3.83
C VAL A 211 -2.96 -13.26 3.93
N VAL A 212 -3.34 -12.69 2.79
CA VAL A 212 -3.76 -11.30 2.60
C VAL A 212 -5.26 -11.26 2.36
N SER A 213 -6.03 -10.87 3.36
CA SER A 213 -7.47 -10.62 3.22
C SER A 213 -7.70 -9.17 2.86
N MET A 214 -8.62 -8.92 1.92
CA MET A 214 -8.88 -7.58 1.42
C MET A 214 -10.37 -7.29 1.22
N ASP A 215 -10.71 -6.02 1.30
CA ASP A 215 -12.04 -5.47 1.04
C ASP A 215 -11.91 -4.00 0.62
N SER A 216 -12.89 -3.43 -0.08
CA SER A 216 -12.85 -2.03 -0.52
C SER A 216 -14.18 -1.31 -0.39
N GLU A 217 -14.11 -0.03 -0.07
CA GLU A 217 -15.25 0.89 -0.13
C GLU A 217 -15.07 1.85 -1.31
N PHE A 218 -16.13 2.04 -2.08
CA PHE A 218 -16.12 2.82 -3.32
C PHE A 218 -17.48 3.50 -3.56
N PRO A 219 -17.57 4.52 -4.42
CA PRO A 219 -18.73 5.39 -4.50
C PRO A 219 -19.91 4.79 -5.31
N GLY A 220 -20.20 3.50 -5.12
CA GLY A 220 -21.36 2.82 -5.68
C GLY A 220 -21.24 2.40 -7.14
N PHE A 221 -22.33 2.57 -7.89
CA PHE A 221 -22.46 2.04 -9.24
C PHE A 221 -23.10 3.05 -10.20
N LEU A 222 -22.36 3.46 -11.24
CA LEU A 222 -22.88 4.26 -12.36
C LEU A 222 -23.77 3.42 -13.27
N ARG A 223 -23.38 2.17 -13.52
CA ARG A 223 -24.17 1.13 -14.19
C ARG A 223 -24.50 0.04 -13.20
N LYS A 224 -25.79 -0.25 -13.06
CA LYS A 224 -26.27 -1.31 -12.17
C LYS A 224 -26.39 -2.62 -12.94
N THR A 225 -25.78 -3.67 -12.43
CA THR A 225 -25.88 -5.02 -12.98
C THR A 225 -27.16 -5.71 -12.48
N PRO A 226 -28.10 -6.09 -13.37
CA PRO A 226 -29.23 -6.93 -12.99
C PRO A 226 -28.79 -8.29 -12.41
N ARG A 227 -29.54 -8.83 -11.43
CA ARG A 227 -29.21 -10.11 -10.74
C ARG A 227 -29.10 -11.34 -11.65
N ARG A 228 -29.62 -11.29 -12.89
CA ARG A 228 -29.63 -12.39 -13.87
C ARG A 228 -28.86 -12.06 -15.13
N SER A 229 -28.01 -11.04 -15.09
CA SER A 229 -27.10 -10.74 -16.20
C SER A 229 -26.16 -11.89 -16.43
N ASP A 230 -25.84 -12.14 -17.69
CA ASP A 230 -24.73 -13.02 -18.05
C ASP A 230 -23.39 -12.41 -17.60
N GLU A 231 -22.36 -13.25 -17.49
CA GLU A 231 -21.02 -12.86 -17.02
C GLU A 231 -20.41 -11.73 -17.86
N LEU A 232 -20.64 -11.74 -19.18
CA LEU A 232 -20.04 -10.77 -20.09
C LEU A 232 -20.65 -9.37 -19.85
N SER A 233 -21.98 -9.30 -19.72
CA SER A 233 -22.68 -8.07 -19.34
C SER A 233 -22.30 -7.58 -17.95
N ALA A 234 -22.23 -8.49 -16.97
CA ALA A 234 -21.84 -8.16 -15.60
C ALA A 234 -20.41 -7.62 -15.51
N PHE A 235 -19.48 -8.22 -16.25
CA PHE A 235 -18.10 -7.77 -16.34
C PHE A 235 -18.00 -6.41 -17.04
N ALA A 236 -18.76 -6.18 -18.11
CA ALA A 236 -18.77 -4.89 -18.81
C ALA A 236 -19.28 -3.74 -17.92
N ASP A 237 -20.32 -3.98 -17.12
CA ASP A 237 -20.82 -3.00 -16.14
C ASP A 237 -19.81 -2.76 -15.02
N MET A 238 -19.21 -3.82 -14.47
CA MET A 238 -18.16 -3.70 -13.45
C MET A 238 -16.97 -2.91 -13.97
N LYS A 239 -16.45 -3.24 -15.15
CA LYS A 239 -15.38 -2.51 -15.81
C LYS A 239 -15.71 -1.03 -15.98
N PHE A 240 -16.90 -0.73 -16.51
CA PHE A 240 -17.32 0.66 -16.69
C PHE A 240 -17.35 1.42 -15.37
N ASN A 241 -17.88 0.80 -14.31
CA ASN A 241 -17.91 1.41 -12.98
C ASN A 241 -16.49 1.67 -12.44
N VAL A 242 -15.65 0.64 -12.40
CA VAL A 242 -14.31 0.70 -11.80
C VAL A 242 -13.40 1.65 -12.57
N ASP A 243 -13.43 1.66 -13.91
CA ASP A 243 -12.58 2.56 -14.70
C ASP A 243 -12.93 4.04 -14.45
N ASN A 244 -14.22 4.37 -14.29
CA ASN A 244 -14.68 5.76 -14.18
C ASN A 244 -14.73 6.30 -12.75
N MET A 245 -14.61 5.45 -11.72
CA MET A 245 -14.68 5.87 -10.32
C MET A 245 -13.37 5.66 -9.58
N LYS A 246 -13.18 6.45 -8.52
CA LYS A 246 -12.06 6.35 -7.57
C LYS A 246 -12.48 5.51 -6.36
N ILE A 247 -11.59 4.66 -5.88
CA ILE A 247 -11.76 3.94 -4.59
C ILE A 247 -11.74 4.94 -3.42
N ILE A 248 -12.45 4.65 -2.34
CA ILE A 248 -12.54 5.50 -1.14
C ILE A 248 -11.70 4.93 0.00
N GLN A 249 -11.87 3.63 0.32
CA GLN A 249 -11.04 2.93 1.29
C GLN A 249 -10.59 1.57 0.73
N LEU A 250 -9.41 1.12 1.18
CA LEU A 250 -8.94 -0.25 0.99
C LEU A 250 -8.55 -0.83 2.34
N GLY A 251 -9.09 -2.00 2.66
CA GLY A 251 -8.72 -2.77 3.84
C GLY A 251 -7.80 -3.91 3.46
N ILE A 252 -6.70 -4.07 4.20
CA ILE A 252 -5.79 -5.22 4.09
C ILE A 252 -5.56 -5.80 5.48
N THR A 253 -5.86 -7.09 5.65
CA THR A 253 -5.55 -7.84 6.87
C THR A 253 -4.55 -8.95 6.54
N LEU A 254 -3.46 -9.00 7.30
CA LEU A 254 -2.43 -10.03 7.16
C LEU A 254 -2.60 -11.12 8.22
N SER A 255 -2.51 -12.37 7.80
CA SER A 255 -2.54 -13.53 8.69
C SER A 255 -1.60 -14.64 8.23
N ASP A 256 -1.33 -15.58 9.14
CA ASP A 256 -0.67 -16.83 8.83
C ASP A 256 -1.67 -17.90 8.36
N GLU A 257 -1.17 -19.09 8.04
CA GLU A 257 -1.99 -20.23 7.59
C GLU A 257 -2.96 -20.76 8.66
N ASN A 258 -2.73 -20.43 9.93
CA ASN A 258 -3.58 -20.81 11.06
C ASN A 258 -4.63 -19.75 11.39
N GLY A 259 -4.62 -18.60 10.69
CA GLY A 259 -5.52 -17.48 10.94
C GLY A 259 -5.08 -16.56 12.09
N ILE A 260 -3.82 -16.62 12.51
CA ILE A 260 -3.25 -15.65 13.46
C ILE A 260 -3.02 -14.34 12.71
N ILE A 261 -3.62 -13.25 13.21
CA ILE A 261 -3.62 -11.93 12.57
C ILE A 261 -2.35 -11.16 12.98
N ALA A 262 -1.58 -10.70 11.99
CA ALA A 262 -0.42 -9.84 12.18
C ALA A 262 -0.72 -8.34 12.12
N GLY A 263 -1.88 -7.97 11.59
CA GLY A 263 -2.31 -6.59 11.53
C GLY A 263 -3.40 -6.38 10.48
N THR A 264 -4.13 -5.29 10.67
CA THR A 264 -5.14 -4.81 9.74
C THR A 264 -4.87 -3.34 9.46
N TRP A 265 -4.82 -2.99 8.18
CA TRP A 265 -4.60 -1.63 7.67
C TRP A 265 -5.84 -1.18 6.91
N GLU A 266 -6.32 0.02 7.21
CA GLU A 266 -7.39 0.70 6.50
C GLU A 266 -6.80 1.94 5.81
N PHE A 267 -6.60 1.86 4.50
CA PHE A 267 -6.08 2.95 3.69
C PHE A 267 -7.22 3.87 3.28
N ASN A 268 -7.14 5.12 3.70
CA ASN A 268 -8.12 6.15 3.43
C ASN A 268 -7.66 7.03 2.26
N PHE A 269 -8.32 6.95 1.11
CA PHE A 269 -7.89 7.66 -0.10
C PHE A 269 -8.49 9.06 -0.21
N LYS A 270 -7.72 9.97 -0.80
CA LYS A 270 -8.18 11.32 -1.07
C LYS A 270 -9.40 11.31 -1.98
N PHE A 271 -10.51 11.85 -1.48
CA PHE A 271 -11.78 11.88 -2.20
C PHE A 271 -12.50 13.21 -1.96
N LEU A 272 -12.80 13.93 -3.04
CA LEU A 272 -13.41 15.27 -3.00
C LEU A 272 -14.73 15.27 -3.76
N ILE A 273 -15.84 15.16 -3.05
CA ILE A 273 -17.19 15.06 -3.63
C ILE A 273 -17.46 16.24 -4.59
N GLU A 274 -16.94 17.43 -4.30
CA GLU A 274 -17.15 18.65 -5.08
C GLU A 274 -16.49 18.59 -6.46
N THR A 275 -15.40 17.83 -6.59
CA THR A 275 -14.62 17.74 -7.84
C THR A 275 -14.78 16.42 -8.57
N GLU A 276 -15.26 15.37 -7.89
CA GLU A 276 -15.51 14.08 -8.53
C GLU A 276 -16.75 14.14 -9.42
N VAL A 277 -16.59 13.84 -10.71
CA VAL A 277 -17.69 13.86 -11.70
C VAL A 277 -18.51 12.56 -11.65
N PHE A 278 -17.92 11.47 -11.15
CA PHE A 278 -18.50 10.13 -11.24
C PHE A 278 -18.61 9.48 -9.85
N TYR A 279 -19.82 9.46 -9.31
CA TYR A 279 -20.21 8.72 -8.11
C TYR A 279 -21.72 8.47 -8.07
N ASP A 280 -22.17 7.50 -7.28
CA ASP A 280 -23.59 7.33 -6.92
C ASP A 280 -23.90 8.09 -5.61
N PRO A 281 -24.74 9.15 -5.64
CA PRO A 281 -25.05 9.95 -4.46
C PRO A 281 -25.62 9.14 -3.29
N LYS A 282 -26.39 8.08 -3.57
CA LYS A 282 -26.96 7.22 -2.51
C LYS A 282 -25.89 6.42 -1.80
N SER A 283 -24.86 6.02 -2.54
CA SER A 283 -23.73 5.30 -1.96
C SER A 283 -22.86 6.23 -1.12
N ILE A 284 -22.67 7.49 -1.54
CA ILE A 284 -21.99 8.50 -0.71
C ILE A 284 -22.76 8.78 0.59
N GLU A 285 -24.08 8.93 0.52
CA GLU A 285 -24.92 9.12 1.72
C GLU A 285 -24.81 7.93 2.69
N PHE A 286 -24.92 6.71 2.15
CA PHE A 286 -24.76 5.49 2.92
C PHE A 286 -23.39 5.37 3.59
N LEU A 287 -22.30 5.72 2.89
CA LEU A 287 -20.95 5.70 3.45
C LEU A 287 -20.77 6.74 4.56
N LYS A 288 -21.37 7.94 4.41
CA LYS A 288 -21.41 8.95 5.49
C LYS A 288 -22.15 8.43 6.71
N GLU A 289 -23.32 7.81 6.52
CA GLU A 289 -24.09 7.19 7.61
C GLU A 289 -23.33 6.05 8.29
N SER A 290 -22.49 5.35 7.54
CA SER A 290 -21.62 4.28 8.05
C SER A 290 -20.40 4.82 8.81
N GLY A 291 -20.13 6.13 8.75
CA GLY A 291 -19.08 6.80 9.52
C GLY A 291 -17.83 7.20 8.72
N ILE A 292 -17.88 7.17 7.38
CA ILE A 292 -16.79 7.71 6.56
C ILE A 292 -16.85 9.24 6.55
N ASP A 293 -15.79 9.87 7.06
CA ASP A 293 -15.63 11.32 7.04
C ASP A 293 -14.99 11.78 5.72
N PHE A 294 -15.82 12.27 4.80
CA PHE A 294 -15.37 12.77 3.50
C PHE A 294 -14.57 14.07 3.57
N GLU A 295 -14.72 14.86 4.64
CA GLU A 295 -13.90 16.06 4.82
C GLU A 295 -12.48 15.65 5.25
N GLU A 296 -12.37 14.64 6.12
CA GLU A 296 -11.08 14.06 6.49
C GLU A 296 -10.40 13.39 5.28
N LEU A 297 -11.14 12.63 4.46
CA LEU A 297 -10.62 12.09 3.20
C LEU A 297 -10.11 13.19 2.28
N ARG A 298 -10.81 14.32 2.18
CA ARG A 298 -10.38 15.45 1.36
C ARG A 298 -9.06 16.06 1.84
N ILE A 299 -8.90 16.23 3.15
CA ILE A 299 -7.76 16.94 3.76
C ILE A 299 -6.55 16.02 3.90
N ASN A 300 -6.76 14.84 4.50
CA ASN A 300 -5.70 13.93 4.96
C ASN A 300 -5.61 12.63 4.16
N GLY A 301 -6.52 12.41 3.20
CA GLY A 301 -6.55 11.20 2.39
C GLY A 301 -5.31 11.00 1.51
N ILE A 302 -5.01 9.73 1.27
CA ILE A 302 -3.86 9.26 0.49
C ILE A 302 -4.06 9.55 -1.00
N ASP A 303 -3.05 10.11 -1.67
CA ASP A 303 -3.03 10.16 -3.13
C ASP A 303 -2.97 8.74 -3.72
N GLN A 304 -3.92 8.41 -4.60
CA GLN A 304 -4.05 7.06 -5.16
C GLN A 304 -2.87 6.65 -6.02
N LEU A 305 -2.26 7.58 -6.76
CA LEU A 305 -1.12 7.28 -7.61
C LEU A 305 0.13 7.03 -6.75
N PHE A 306 0.32 7.83 -5.71
CA PHE A 306 1.39 7.66 -4.73
C PHE A 306 1.26 6.30 -4.02
N PHE A 307 0.09 5.98 -3.47
CA PHE A 307 -0.19 4.65 -2.90
C PHE A 307 0.11 3.53 -3.91
N SER A 308 -0.40 3.65 -5.13
CA SER A 308 -0.21 2.64 -6.17
C SER A 308 1.27 2.39 -6.47
N ASN A 309 2.09 3.44 -6.51
CA ASN A 309 3.53 3.32 -6.69
C ASN A 309 4.19 2.56 -5.53
N MET A 310 3.90 2.95 -4.29
CA MET A 310 4.52 2.35 -3.10
C MET A 310 4.04 0.92 -2.87
N PHE A 311 2.75 0.67 -2.98
CA PHE A 311 2.14 -0.63 -2.78
C PHE A 311 2.60 -1.64 -3.84
N THR A 312 2.75 -1.23 -5.11
CA THR A 312 3.34 -2.09 -6.15
C THR A 312 4.77 -2.51 -5.79
N HIS A 313 5.55 -1.62 -5.19
CA HIS A 313 6.90 -1.94 -4.73
C HIS A 313 6.88 -2.96 -3.58
N VAL A 314 5.99 -2.79 -2.59
CA VAL A 314 5.77 -3.79 -1.52
C VAL A 314 5.43 -5.15 -2.13
N LEU A 315 4.41 -5.22 -3.00
CA LEU A 315 4.00 -6.47 -3.64
C LEU A 315 5.14 -7.13 -4.43
N SER A 316 5.99 -6.35 -5.12
CA SER A 316 7.10 -6.89 -5.92
C SER A 316 8.16 -7.66 -5.12
N ARG A 317 8.25 -7.38 -3.81
CA ARG A 317 9.20 -8.03 -2.89
C ARG A 317 8.64 -9.29 -2.25
N HIS A 318 7.35 -9.56 -2.40
CA HIS A 318 6.71 -10.74 -1.86
C HIS A 318 6.19 -11.64 -2.96
N ARG A 319 6.61 -12.90 -2.92
CA ARG A 319 6.07 -13.97 -3.74
C ARG A 319 5.18 -14.87 -2.90
N ASP A 320 4.37 -15.67 -3.59
CA ASP A 320 3.56 -16.75 -3.01
C ASP A 320 2.58 -16.25 -1.94
N LEU A 321 1.96 -15.11 -2.20
CA LEU A 321 0.87 -14.58 -1.37
C LEU A 321 -0.44 -15.34 -1.67
N LYS A 322 -1.24 -15.53 -0.62
CA LYS A 322 -2.59 -16.07 -0.70
C LYS A 322 -3.58 -14.94 -0.47
N TRP A 323 -4.43 -14.66 -1.45
CA TRP A 323 -5.40 -13.58 -1.37
C TRP A 323 -6.77 -14.10 -0.97
N LEU A 324 -7.37 -13.49 0.04
CA LEU A 324 -8.73 -13.76 0.48
C LEU A 324 -9.63 -12.57 0.16
N THR A 325 -10.80 -12.86 -0.39
CA THR A 325 -11.85 -11.87 -0.63
C THR A 325 -13.21 -12.40 -0.18
N PHE A 326 -14.20 -11.54 -0.09
CA PHE A 326 -15.60 -11.93 0.07
C PHE A 326 -16.43 -11.30 -1.04
N HIS A 327 -16.89 -12.10 -2.01
CA HIS A 327 -17.55 -11.56 -3.21
C HIS A 327 -16.65 -10.59 -4.00
N GLY A 328 -15.37 -10.94 -4.12
CA GLY A 328 -14.26 -10.01 -4.36
C GLY A 328 -14.08 -9.45 -5.76
N LEU A 329 -15.06 -9.59 -6.66
CA LEU A 329 -14.89 -9.23 -8.07
C LEU A 329 -14.56 -7.74 -8.24
N TYR A 330 -15.31 -6.86 -7.55
CA TYR A 330 -15.06 -5.41 -7.59
C TYR A 330 -13.78 -5.04 -6.84
N ASP A 331 -13.50 -5.68 -5.70
CA ASP A 331 -12.31 -5.38 -4.91
C ASP A 331 -11.03 -5.71 -5.69
N LEU A 332 -10.97 -6.89 -6.32
CA LEU A 332 -9.87 -7.27 -7.19
C LEU A 332 -9.78 -6.35 -8.41
N ALA A 333 -10.90 -5.88 -8.95
CA ALA A 333 -10.89 -4.95 -10.06
C ALA A 333 -10.27 -3.60 -9.67
N TYR A 334 -10.63 -3.04 -8.52
CA TYR A 334 -9.97 -1.84 -8.00
C TYR A 334 -8.48 -2.08 -7.74
N MET A 335 -8.10 -3.22 -7.17
CA MET A 335 -6.70 -3.56 -6.94
C MET A 335 -5.90 -3.70 -8.24
N VAL A 336 -6.45 -4.36 -9.27
CA VAL A 336 -5.84 -4.42 -10.60
C VAL A 336 -5.67 -3.00 -11.15
N LYS A 337 -6.69 -2.15 -11.06
CA LYS A 337 -6.61 -0.75 -11.53
C LYS A 337 -5.51 0.03 -10.80
N LEU A 338 -5.44 -0.09 -9.47
CA LEU A 338 -4.42 0.57 -8.66
C LEU A 338 -3.01 0.10 -9.04
N VAL A 339 -2.76 -1.21 -9.02
CA VAL A 339 -1.41 -1.76 -9.24
C VAL A 339 -0.95 -1.56 -10.69
N THR A 340 -1.83 -1.78 -11.67
CA THR A 340 -1.47 -1.66 -13.10
C THR A 340 -1.48 -0.22 -13.59
N LYS A 341 -2.20 0.69 -12.91
CA LYS A 341 -2.39 2.10 -13.29
C LYS A 341 -2.96 2.25 -14.69
N LYS A 342 -3.71 1.25 -15.14
CA LYS A 342 -4.30 1.15 -16.48
C LYS A 342 -5.80 0.88 -16.35
N PRO A 343 -6.59 1.23 -17.39
CA PRO A 343 -7.96 0.75 -17.51
C PRO A 343 -8.00 -0.77 -17.48
N LEU A 344 -9.09 -1.34 -16.96
CA LEU A 344 -9.27 -2.79 -16.90
C LEU A 344 -9.30 -3.42 -18.29
N PRO A 345 -8.93 -4.71 -18.45
CA PRO A 345 -9.03 -5.41 -19.73
C PRO A 345 -10.45 -5.50 -20.25
N VAL A 346 -10.60 -5.65 -21.57
CA VAL A 346 -11.92 -5.70 -22.23
C VAL A 346 -12.61 -7.06 -21.99
N SER A 347 -11.85 -8.14 -21.89
CA SER A 347 -12.39 -9.49 -21.71
C SER A 347 -12.17 -10.01 -20.29
N MET A 348 -13.07 -10.91 -19.86
CA MET A 348 -12.97 -11.57 -18.56
C MET A 348 -11.70 -12.43 -18.45
N LEU A 349 -11.32 -13.08 -19.55
CA LEU A 349 -10.12 -13.91 -19.63
C LEU A 349 -8.86 -13.06 -19.37
N ASP A 350 -8.69 -11.96 -20.10
CA ASP A 350 -7.54 -11.06 -19.92
C ASP A 350 -7.49 -10.49 -18.50
N PHE A 351 -8.65 -10.18 -17.91
CA PHE A 351 -8.73 -9.72 -16.52
C PHE A 351 -8.25 -10.79 -15.53
N THR A 352 -8.70 -12.04 -15.67
CA THR A 352 -8.23 -13.14 -14.82
C THR A 352 -6.75 -13.43 -15.01
N GLU A 353 -6.21 -13.30 -16.22
CA GLU A 353 -4.77 -13.45 -16.48
C GLU A 353 -3.94 -12.33 -15.84
N ILE A 354 -4.46 -11.09 -15.83
CA ILE A 354 -3.80 -9.99 -15.11
C ILE A 354 -3.84 -10.22 -13.60
N ILE A 355 -4.96 -10.70 -13.04
CA ILE A 355 -5.01 -11.06 -11.61
C ILE A 355 -3.94 -12.12 -11.30
N ALA A 356 -3.87 -13.19 -12.11
CA ALA A 356 -2.88 -14.24 -11.92
C ALA A 356 -1.44 -13.70 -12.00
N THR A 357 -1.19 -12.74 -12.90
CA THR A 357 0.13 -12.11 -13.08
C THR A 357 0.51 -11.21 -11.90
N VAL A 358 -0.44 -10.45 -11.35
CA VAL A 358 -0.17 -9.44 -10.32
C VAL A 358 -0.22 -10.03 -8.91
N PHE A 359 -1.19 -10.90 -8.64
CA PHE A 359 -1.52 -11.41 -7.32
C PHE A 359 -1.24 -12.92 -7.16
N GLY A 360 -0.89 -13.61 -8.25
CA GLY A 360 -0.76 -15.07 -8.27
C GLY A 360 -2.10 -15.79 -8.46
N CYS A 361 -2.06 -17.11 -8.54
CA CYS A 361 -3.27 -17.93 -8.72
C CYS A 361 -3.97 -18.30 -7.40
N CYS A 362 -3.32 -18.11 -6.25
CA CYS A 362 -3.88 -18.45 -4.94
C CYS A 362 -4.81 -17.34 -4.44
N VAL A 363 -5.96 -17.22 -5.10
CA VAL A 363 -7.05 -16.30 -4.73
C VAL A 363 -8.25 -17.13 -4.29
N LEU A 364 -8.77 -16.88 -3.09
CA LEU A 364 -9.91 -17.59 -2.50
C LEU A 364 -11.03 -16.58 -2.20
N ASP A 365 -12.21 -16.81 -2.78
CA ASP A 365 -13.41 -16.05 -2.44
C ASP A 365 -14.23 -16.82 -1.40
N VAL A 366 -14.27 -16.29 -0.18
CA VAL A 366 -14.96 -16.88 0.99
C VAL A 366 -16.44 -17.10 0.71
N LYS A 367 -17.08 -16.19 -0.04
CA LYS A 367 -18.49 -16.33 -0.42
C LYS A 367 -18.67 -17.46 -1.43
N TYR A 368 -17.75 -17.62 -2.38
CA TYR A 368 -17.74 -18.77 -3.29
C TYR A 368 -17.60 -20.08 -2.52
N MET A 369 -16.69 -20.13 -1.55
CA MET A 369 -16.46 -21.32 -0.71
C MET A 369 -17.73 -21.71 0.07
N ALA A 370 -18.43 -20.73 0.64
CA ALA A 370 -19.67 -20.96 1.38
C ALA A 370 -20.79 -21.60 0.53
N ARG A 371 -20.70 -21.59 -0.81
CA ARG A 371 -21.68 -22.23 -1.69
C ARG A 371 -21.77 -23.74 -1.57
N LEU A 372 -20.70 -24.38 -1.09
CA LEU A 372 -20.65 -25.83 -0.94
C LEU A 372 -21.24 -26.32 0.40
N TYR A 373 -21.69 -25.41 1.27
CA TYR A 373 -22.16 -25.74 2.62
C TYR A 373 -23.60 -25.25 2.82
N ASP A 374 -24.50 -26.18 3.13
CA ASP A 374 -25.94 -25.95 3.24
C ASP A 374 -26.30 -25.06 4.45
N ASP A 375 -25.64 -25.29 5.58
CA ASP A 375 -25.74 -24.50 6.80
C ASP A 375 -25.20 -23.07 6.64
N LEU A 376 -24.29 -22.85 5.68
CA LEU A 376 -23.86 -21.53 5.22
C LEU A 376 -24.76 -20.96 4.11
N HIS A 377 -25.97 -21.51 3.95
CA HIS A 377 -27.00 -21.05 3.02
C HIS A 377 -26.51 -20.92 1.59
N ARG A 378 -25.61 -21.83 1.19
CA ARG A 378 -25.08 -21.91 -0.18
C ARG A 378 -24.54 -20.57 -0.71
N GLY A 379 -23.93 -19.76 0.17
CA GLY A 379 -23.28 -18.51 -0.21
C GLY A 379 -24.22 -17.33 -0.49
N GLU A 380 -25.52 -17.44 -0.20
CA GLU A 380 -26.51 -16.37 -0.43
C GLU A 380 -26.50 -15.27 0.66
N LEU A 381 -25.67 -15.44 1.70
CA LEU A 381 -25.55 -14.49 2.81
C LEU A 381 -24.49 -13.42 2.55
N GLY A 382 -24.66 -12.26 3.18
CA GLY A 382 -23.60 -11.25 3.31
C GLY A 382 -22.64 -11.59 4.45
N LEU A 383 -21.46 -10.96 4.45
CA LEU A 383 -20.36 -11.24 5.36
C LEU A 383 -20.77 -11.20 6.84
N GLU A 384 -21.51 -10.17 7.25
CA GLU A 384 -22.00 -10.01 8.63
C GLU A 384 -22.86 -11.20 9.10
N LYS A 385 -23.80 -11.64 8.25
CA LYS A 385 -24.68 -12.77 8.56
C LYS A 385 -23.90 -14.08 8.61
N LEU A 386 -22.93 -14.24 7.71
CA LEU A 386 -22.05 -15.41 7.68
C LEU A 386 -21.19 -15.47 8.95
N ALA A 387 -20.58 -14.35 9.35
CA ALA A 387 -19.81 -14.24 10.59
C ALA A 387 -20.65 -14.62 11.83
N LYS A 388 -21.89 -14.14 11.90
CA LYS A 388 -22.82 -14.47 12.99
C LYS A 388 -23.10 -15.98 13.09
N ILE A 389 -23.30 -16.66 11.97
CA ILE A 389 -23.49 -18.13 11.95
C ILE A 389 -22.24 -18.86 12.46
N LEU A 390 -21.06 -18.38 12.06
CA LEU A 390 -19.78 -19.00 12.41
C LEU A 390 -19.30 -18.63 13.83
N GLY A 391 -20.02 -17.77 14.54
CA GLY A 391 -19.68 -17.28 15.87
C GLY A 391 -18.48 -16.31 15.90
N VAL A 392 -18.19 -15.65 14.77
CA VAL A 392 -17.09 -14.69 14.63
C VAL A 392 -17.58 -13.29 14.96
N LYS A 393 -16.88 -12.59 15.86
CA LYS A 393 -17.19 -11.20 16.22
C LYS A 393 -16.44 -10.22 15.32
N ARG A 394 -17.16 -9.19 14.85
CA ARG A 394 -16.60 -8.03 14.17
C ARG A 394 -15.82 -7.14 15.15
N VAL A 395 -14.75 -6.54 14.65
CA VAL A 395 -13.99 -5.47 15.29
C VAL A 395 -14.00 -4.28 14.31
N GLY A 396 -14.34 -3.09 14.78
CA GLY A 396 -14.56 -1.92 13.93
C GLY A 396 -16.00 -1.76 13.43
N GLY A 397 -16.26 -0.69 12.66
CA GLY A 397 -17.57 -0.42 12.06
C GLY A 397 -17.88 -1.39 10.91
N SER A 398 -19.15 -1.66 10.63
CA SER A 398 -19.54 -2.32 9.38
C SER A 398 -19.43 -1.31 8.24
N HIS A 399 -19.09 -1.76 7.02
CA HIS A 399 -18.90 -0.87 5.86
C HIS A 399 -17.69 0.06 6.01
N HIS A 400 -16.62 -0.52 6.55
CA HIS A 400 -15.30 0.07 6.69
C HIS A 400 -14.31 -0.99 6.23
N ALA A 401 -13.55 -0.70 5.19
CA ALA A 401 -12.80 -1.71 4.44
C ALA A 401 -11.84 -2.51 5.34
N GLY A 402 -11.18 -1.87 6.32
CA GLY A 402 -10.30 -2.54 7.28
C GLY A 402 -11.06 -3.55 8.14
N SER A 403 -12.19 -3.14 8.72
CA SER A 403 -13.07 -4.01 9.53
C SER A 403 -13.62 -5.19 8.73
N ASP A 404 -14.06 -4.96 7.49
CA ASP A 404 -14.58 -6.00 6.61
C ASP A 404 -13.48 -6.96 6.11
N SER A 405 -12.28 -6.47 5.83
CA SER A 405 -11.13 -7.33 5.50
C SER A 405 -10.72 -8.22 6.68
N LEU A 406 -10.77 -7.71 7.91
CA LEU A 406 -10.46 -8.47 9.13
C LEU A 406 -11.54 -9.52 9.41
N LEU A 407 -12.81 -9.15 9.25
CA LEU A 407 -13.91 -10.08 9.41
C LEU A 407 -13.83 -11.21 8.37
N THR A 408 -13.47 -10.89 7.12
CA THR A 408 -13.23 -11.87 6.05
C THR A 408 -12.13 -12.86 6.43
N ALA A 409 -10.98 -12.39 6.94
CA ALA A 409 -9.89 -13.26 7.39
C ALA A 409 -10.34 -14.20 8.52
N ARG A 410 -11.04 -13.67 9.53
CA ARG A 410 -11.53 -14.46 10.68
C ARG A 410 -12.60 -15.48 10.27
N VAL A 411 -13.51 -15.10 9.38
CA VAL A 411 -14.52 -15.99 8.80
C VAL A 411 -13.86 -17.14 8.05
N PHE A 412 -12.88 -16.84 7.20
CA PHE A 412 -12.11 -17.85 6.47
C PHE A 412 -11.42 -18.84 7.41
N ALA A 413 -10.66 -18.35 8.40
CA ALA A 413 -9.98 -19.19 9.38
C ALA A 413 -10.95 -20.09 10.16
N ARG A 414 -12.11 -19.53 10.53
CA ARG A 414 -13.16 -20.26 11.23
C ARG A 414 -13.81 -21.32 10.34
N MET A 415 -14.06 -21.02 9.07
CA MET A 415 -14.55 -21.98 8.08
C MET A 415 -13.54 -23.12 7.85
N LYS A 416 -12.25 -22.81 7.70
CA LYS A 416 -11.18 -23.79 7.54
C LYS A 416 -11.17 -24.79 8.70
N THR A 417 -11.28 -24.28 9.92
CA THR A 417 -11.31 -25.10 11.14
C THR A 417 -12.55 -25.98 11.25
N MET A 418 -13.75 -25.44 10.98
CA MET A 418 -15.00 -26.18 11.20
C MET A 418 -15.32 -27.19 10.11
N TYR A 419 -14.96 -26.89 8.85
CA TYR A 419 -15.34 -27.74 7.71
C TYR A 419 -14.16 -28.55 7.14
N GLY A 420 -12.95 -28.39 7.67
CA GLY A 420 -11.76 -29.09 7.16
C GLY A 420 -11.47 -28.75 5.71
N ILE A 421 -11.53 -27.46 5.37
CA ILE A 421 -11.48 -26.98 3.99
C ILE A 421 -10.14 -27.35 3.33
N GLU A 422 -10.22 -28.06 2.20
CA GLU A 422 -9.11 -28.24 1.27
C GLU A 422 -9.10 -27.07 0.27
N GLU A 423 -8.22 -26.10 0.50
CA GLU A 423 -8.20 -24.81 -0.22
C GLU A 423 -7.98 -24.94 -1.73
N SER A 424 -7.19 -25.93 -2.17
CA SER A 424 -6.88 -26.24 -3.58
C SER A 424 -8.12 -26.37 -4.47
N ARG A 425 -9.26 -26.76 -3.88
CA ARG A 425 -10.55 -26.91 -4.57
C ARG A 425 -11.21 -25.59 -4.96
N PHE A 426 -10.76 -24.49 -4.35
CA PHE A 426 -11.39 -23.17 -4.46
C PHE A 426 -10.46 -22.12 -5.09
N GLU A 427 -9.16 -22.42 -5.22
CA GLU A 427 -8.17 -21.50 -5.79
C GLU A 427 -8.57 -20.99 -7.17
N GLY A 428 -8.64 -19.66 -7.28
CA GLY A 428 -8.94 -18.93 -8.51
C GLY A 428 -10.41 -18.86 -8.88
N PHE A 429 -11.33 -19.35 -8.04
CA PHE A 429 -12.77 -19.20 -8.27
C PHE A 429 -13.33 -18.02 -7.48
N LEU A 430 -14.06 -17.13 -8.17
CA LEU A 430 -14.75 -15.99 -7.58
C LEU A 430 -16.26 -16.20 -7.58
N TYR A 431 -16.95 -15.61 -6.60
CA TYR A 431 -18.41 -15.67 -6.57
C TYR A 431 -19.00 -14.92 -7.77
N GLY A 432 -19.90 -15.57 -8.51
CA GLY A 432 -20.54 -14.98 -9.68
C GLY A 432 -19.70 -14.97 -10.97
N VAL A 433 -18.50 -15.57 -10.94
CA VAL A 433 -17.62 -15.70 -12.12
C VAL A 433 -17.36 -17.18 -12.40
N THR A 434 -17.45 -17.56 -13.67
CA THR A 434 -17.19 -18.90 -14.21
C THR A 434 -15.75 -19.05 -14.69
N THR A 435 -15.17 -17.97 -15.22
CA THR A 435 -13.76 -17.92 -15.64
C THR A 435 -12.84 -18.00 -14.42
N ARG A 436 -11.97 -19.03 -14.36
CA ARG A 436 -11.02 -19.25 -13.26
C ARG A 436 -9.79 -18.36 -13.43
N ILE A 437 -9.29 -17.79 -12.35
CA ILE A 437 -7.97 -17.15 -12.29
C ILE A 437 -6.89 -18.23 -12.45
N CYS A 438 -6.20 -18.20 -13.58
CA CYS A 438 -5.10 -19.08 -13.91
C CYS A 438 -4.02 -18.29 -14.66
N GLU A 439 -2.78 -18.77 -14.61
CA GLU A 439 -1.72 -18.22 -15.44
C GLU A 439 -2.07 -18.33 -16.93
N PRO A 440 -1.65 -17.34 -17.75
CA PRO A 440 -1.83 -17.40 -19.19
C PRO A 440 -1.14 -18.63 -19.77
N VAL A 441 -1.86 -19.41 -20.59
CA VAL A 441 -1.29 -20.54 -21.31
C VAL A 441 -0.38 -20.00 -22.41
N ARG A 442 0.93 -19.93 -22.15
CA ARG A 442 1.91 -19.67 -23.21
C ARG A 442 2.02 -20.90 -24.09
N THR A 443 1.28 -20.93 -25.20
CA THR A 443 1.60 -21.82 -26.31
C THR A 443 3.00 -21.47 -26.78
N GLN A 444 3.99 -22.32 -26.48
CA GLN A 444 5.31 -22.20 -27.11
C GLN A 444 5.12 -22.48 -28.60
N VAL A 445 4.97 -21.43 -29.41
CA VAL A 445 5.22 -21.53 -30.83
C VAL A 445 6.73 -21.69 -30.97
N LEU A 446 7.19 -22.94 -31.04
CA LEU A 446 8.56 -23.24 -31.43
C LEU A 446 8.81 -22.55 -32.78
N PRO A 447 9.85 -21.70 -32.93
CA PRO A 447 10.17 -21.12 -34.21
C PRO A 447 10.58 -22.25 -35.15
N THR A 448 9.70 -22.60 -36.10
CA THR A 448 10.08 -23.44 -37.22
C THR A 448 11.02 -22.64 -38.10
N PHE A 449 12.33 -22.86 -37.95
CA PHE A 449 13.29 -22.46 -38.97
C PHE A 449 12.92 -23.18 -40.28
N PRO A 450 12.89 -22.50 -41.43
CA PRO A 450 12.63 -23.16 -42.70
C PRO A 450 13.83 -24.04 -43.04
N GLY A 451 13.77 -25.30 -42.63
CA GLY A 451 14.63 -26.35 -43.17
C GLY A 451 14.27 -26.55 -44.64
N TYR A 452 15.28 -26.56 -45.50
CA TYR A 452 15.17 -26.82 -46.94
C TYR A 452 14.22 -27.99 -47.23
N CYS A 453 13.07 -27.69 -47.85
CA CYS A 453 12.19 -28.71 -48.42
C CYS A 453 12.90 -29.38 -49.61
N GLN A 454 13.14 -30.69 -49.54
CA GLN A 454 13.24 -31.49 -50.76
C GLN A 454 11.83 -31.66 -51.37
N PRO A 455 11.70 -31.65 -52.70
CA PRO A 455 10.40 -31.65 -53.34
C PRO A 455 9.82 -33.07 -53.40
N GLY A 456 8.63 -33.24 -52.83
CA GLY A 456 7.75 -34.37 -53.11
C GLY A 456 7.37 -35.19 -51.89
N ILE A 457 6.20 -34.89 -51.32
CA ILE A 457 5.14 -35.79 -50.79
C ILE A 457 4.24 -34.91 -49.89
N PRO A 458 2.91 -34.85 -50.11
CA PRO A 458 2.01 -34.18 -49.19
C PRO A 458 1.67 -35.11 -48.03
N GLN A 459 2.00 -34.75 -46.79
CA GLN A 459 1.46 -35.38 -45.59
C GLN A 459 0.68 -34.37 -44.75
N LEU A 460 -0.53 -34.78 -44.34
CA LEU A 460 -1.39 -34.08 -43.39
C LEU A 460 -0.63 -33.78 -42.09
N CYS A 461 -0.62 -32.52 -41.70
CA CYS A 461 -0.15 -32.09 -40.38
C CYS A 461 -1.16 -32.55 -39.31
N GLN A 462 -0.90 -33.69 -38.66
CA GLN A 462 -1.57 -34.04 -37.40
C GLN A 462 -0.89 -33.30 -36.25
N VAL A 463 -1.59 -32.33 -35.67
CA VAL A 463 -1.18 -31.67 -34.43
C VAL A 463 -1.47 -32.64 -33.27
N LEU A 464 -0.43 -33.22 -32.67
CA LEU A 464 -0.53 -33.92 -31.40
C LEU A 464 -0.35 -32.91 -30.26
N PRO A 465 -1.24 -32.86 -29.25
CA PRO A 465 -1.03 -32.03 -28.07
C PRO A 465 0.07 -32.61 -27.19
N ALA A 466 1.01 -31.76 -26.77
CA ALA A 466 2.03 -32.10 -25.79
C ALA A 466 1.38 -32.32 -24.42
N SER A 467 1.32 -33.56 -23.96
CA SER A 467 0.94 -33.91 -22.60
C SER A 467 2.13 -33.74 -21.65
N ARG A 468 1.94 -33.05 -20.51
CA ARG A 468 2.56 -33.46 -19.25
C ARG A 468 1.62 -33.23 -18.04
N TYR A 469 1.08 -34.36 -17.58
CA TYR A 469 0.94 -34.81 -16.19
C TYR A 469 0.66 -33.77 -15.09
N CYS A 470 -0.63 -33.53 -14.81
CA CYS A 470 -1.10 -33.53 -13.43
C CYS A 470 -1.43 -34.97 -13.05
N ARG A 471 -0.88 -35.48 -11.94
CA ARG A 471 -1.25 -36.81 -11.42
C ARG A 471 -2.71 -36.80 -10.97
N PRO A 472 -3.55 -37.79 -11.36
CA PRO A 472 -4.89 -37.95 -10.82
C PRO A 472 -4.84 -38.78 -9.52
N MET A 473 -5.50 -38.32 -8.46
CA MET A 473 -6.09 -39.24 -7.49
C MET A 473 -7.59 -39.26 -7.73
N ILE A 474 -8.05 -40.29 -8.44
CA ILE A 474 -9.45 -40.73 -8.43
C ILE A 474 -9.42 -42.17 -7.93
N HIS A 475 -9.94 -42.39 -6.72
CA HIS A 475 -10.65 -43.64 -6.44
C HIS A 475 -12.12 -43.34 -6.72
N GLY A 476 -12.64 -43.99 -7.76
CA GLY A 476 -14.01 -43.79 -8.21
C GLY A 476 -15.02 -44.55 -7.36
N VAL A 477 -16.23 -44.00 -7.29
CA VAL A 477 -17.46 -44.78 -7.43
C VAL A 477 -18.40 -43.97 -8.31
N PHE A 478 -18.73 -44.54 -9.46
CA PHE A 478 -19.74 -44.07 -10.40
C PHE A 478 -21.13 -44.13 -9.76
N LEU A 479 -21.89 -43.03 -9.82
CA LEU A 479 -23.35 -43.07 -9.87
C LEU A 479 -23.82 -42.08 -10.94
N HIS A 480 -24.46 -42.62 -11.98
CA HIS A 480 -25.08 -41.89 -13.08
C HIS A 480 -26.15 -40.89 -12.59
N PRO A 481 -26.27 -39.71 -13.20
CA PRO A 481 -27.45 -38.85 -12.99
C PRO A 481 -28.65 -39.40 -13.78
N PRO A 482 -29.87 -39.45 -13.20
CA PRO A 482 -31.05 -39.78 -13.97
C PRO A 482 -31.48 -38.60 -14.84
N ILE A 483 -31.64 -38.90 -16.13
CA ILE A 483 -32.35 -38.10 -17.12
C ILE A 483 -33.82 -38.03 -16.68
N ILE A 484 -34.35 -36.82 -16.49
CA ILE A 484 -35.80 -36.59 -16.47
C ILE A 484 -36.13 -35.51 -17.49
N GLN A 485 -36.61 -35.96 -18.65
CA GLN A 485 -37.48 -35.20 -19.53
C GLN A 485 -38.83 -34.99 -18.84
N HIS A 486 -39.41 -33.80 -18.96
CA HIS A 486 -40.85 -33.54 -19.23
C HIS A 486 -41.10 -32.03 -19.12
N GLN A 487 -41.37 -31.35 -20.24
CA GLN A 487 -42.67 -31.11 -20.88
C GLN A 487 -43.22 -29.73 -20.52
N TYR A 488 -43.34 -28.92 -21.57
CA TYR A 488 -44.12 -27.70 -21.65
C TYR A 488 -45.54 -27.90 -21.09
N ARG A 489 -46.00 -26.96 -20.26
CA ARG A 489 -47.41 -26.59 -20.21
C ARG A 489 -47.55 -25.08 -20.14
N VAL A 490 -48.17 -24.57 -21.20
CA VAL A 490 -48.81 -23.26 -21.30
C VAL A 490 -49.92 -23.19 -20.26
N LEU A 491 -49.94 -22.12 -19.46
CA LEU A 491 -51.08 -21.23 -19.20
C LEU A 491 -50.60 -19.98 -18.47
#